data_AF-A0A9K3EKA0-F1
#
_entry.id   AF-A0A9K3EKA0-F1
#
_cell.length_a   1.000
_cell.length_b   1.000
_cell.length_c   1.000
_cell.angle_alpha   90.00
_cell.angle_beta   90.00
_cell.angle_gamma   90.00
#
_symmetry.space_group_name_H-M   'P 1'
#
loop_
_entity.id
_entity.type
_entity.pdbx_description
1 polymer ?
#
loop_
_entity_poly.entity_id
_entity_poly.type
_entity_poly.pdbx_seq_one_letter_code
_entity_poly.pdbx_strand_id
1 'polypeptide(L)'
;MQNAEFNCRVVIKGVRNSEEWFRLMCGGGKCMKDVSRDHGELWCAGCENPVMFPRARFHLELDVLDSTANAVIVCFDDTAQILTSTTAQSILNVESGLSHIYTVYSESIQDSFTPVMIQNSNGSTSTLPNCLHSLVGTTRTIQVDTSTYYRHGAFESFNCKRVLPDETNCQSVGSTTPTPMTRKGKGVMTIPTPVKLKETIRKYM
;
A
#
# COMPACT_ATOMS: atom_id res chain seq x y z
N MET A 1 18.30 -15.69 11.17
CA MET A 1 17.95 -15.81 9.74
C MET A 1 18.14 -14.44 9.11
N GLN A 2 18.88 -14.35 8.02
CA GLN A 2 19.13 -13.08 7.32
C GLN A 2 17.92 -12.79 6.42
N ASN A 3 17.29 -11.63 6.58
CA ASN A 3 16.16 -11.24 5.76
C ASN A 3 16.68 -10.96 4.34
N ALA A 4 16.36 -11.82 3.38
CA ALA A 4 16.74 -11.61 1.99
C ALA A 4 15.73 -10.67 1.31
N GLU A 5 16.23 -9.82 0.42
CA GLU A 5 15.42 -8.92 -0.40
C GLU A 5 15.45 -9.38 -1.85
N PHE A 6 14.33 -9.28 -2.57
CA PHE A 6 14.26 -9.63 -3.99
C PHE A 6 13.29 -8.71 -4.72
N ASN A 7 13.50 -8.57 -6.03
CA ASN A 7 12.68 -7.77 -6.91
C ASN A 7 11.67 -8.67 -7.63
N CYS A 8 10.38 -8.42 -7.43
CA CYS A 8 9.30 -9.08 -8.13
C CYS A 8 8.62 -8.12 -9.12
N ARG A 9 8.39 -8.58 -10.35
CA ARG A 9 7.60 -7.85 -11.35
C ARG A 9 6.18 -8.38 -11.31
N VAL A 10 5.25 -7.54 -10.88
CA VAL A 10 3.90 -7.95 -10.50
C VAL A 10 2.84 -7.09 -11.18
N VAL A 11 1.68 -7.69 -11.46
CA VAL A 11 0.48 -6.96 -11.88
C VAL A 11 -0.36 -6.66 -10.64
N ILE A 12 -0.71 -5.40 -10.43
CA ILE A 12 -1.62 -5.00 -9.35
C ILE A 12 -3.04 -5.36 -9.80
N LYS A 13 -3.72 -6.21 -9.03
CA LYS A 13 -5.08 -6.69 -9.31
C LYS A 13 -6.15 -5.97 -8.49
N GLY A 14 -5.78 -5.39 -7.36
CA GLY A 14 -6.70 -4.65 -6.51
C GLY A 14 -6.00 -3.98 -5.35
N VAL A 15 -6.74 -3.10 -4.68
CA VAL A 15 -6.39 -2.54 -3.36
C VAL A 15 -7.36 -3.18 -2.37
N ARG A 16 -6.87 -4.05 -1.48
CA ARG A 16 -7.74 -4.91 -0.64
C ARG A 16 -8.53 -4.10 0.40
N ASN A 17 -7.85 -3.18 1.07
CA ASN A 17 -8.44 -2.41 2.16
C ASN A 17 -8.75 -0.99 1.67
N SER A 18 -9.79 -0.88 0.85
CA SER A 18 -10.19 0.39 0.24
C SER A 18 -10.72 1.42 1.23
N GLU A 19 -10.99 1.05 2.48
CA GLU A 19 -11.48 1.96 3.53
C GLU A 19 -10.35 2.45 4.45
N GLU A 20 -9.27 1.68 4.61
CA GLU A 20 -8.11 2.00 5.46
C GLU A 20 -6.81 2.19 4.66
N TRP A 21 -6.92 2.73 3.45
CA TRP A 21 -5.78 3.01 2.56
C TRP A 21 -4.81 4.07 3.10
N PHE A 22 -5.15 4.72 4.21
CA PHE A 22 -4.31 5.65 4.94
C PHE A 22 -4.49 5.52 6.46
N ARG A 23 -3.53 6.04 7.21
CA ARG A 23 -3.59 6.21 8.66
C ARG A 23 -3.34 7.67 9.03
N LEU A 24 -3.97 8.11 10.11
CA LEU A 24 -3.65 9.39 10.75
C LEU A 24 -2.48 9.19 11.71
N MET A 25 -1.41 9.94 11.47
CA MET A 25 -0.17 9.86 12.22
C MET A 25 0.09 11.16 12.97
N CYS A 26 0.84 11.08 14.07
CA CYS A 26 1.26 12.27 14.80
C CYS A 26 2.07 13.22 13.89
N GLY A 27 1.71 14.50 13.90
CA GLY A 27 2.43 15.55 13.16
C GLY A 27 3.61 16.17 13.92
N GLY A 28 3.85 15.75 15.17
CA GLY A 28 4.83 16.34 16.08
C GLY A 28 6.27 15.88 15.80
N GLY A 29 7.14 16.80 15.38
CA GLY A 29 8.57 16.53 15.20
C GLY A 29 8.85 15.35 14.27
N LYS A 30 9.55 14.33 14.79
CA LYS A 30 9.87 13.06 14.09
C LYS A 30 8.97 11.90 14.53
N CYS A 31 7.89 12.16 15.26
CA CYS A 31 7.00 11.10 15.73
C CYS A 31 6.29 10.43 14.54
N MET A 32 6.29 9.10 14.54
CA MET A 32 5.66 8.27 13.53
C MET A 32 4.61 7.33 14.14
N LYS A 33 4.07 7.66 15.32
CA LYS A 33 2.99 6.86 15.92
C LYS A 33 1.63 7.28 15.35
N ASP A 34 0.76 6.30 15.16
CA ASP A 34 -0.65 6.48 14.88
C ASP A 34 -1.28 7.34 15.99
N VAL A 35 -2.29 8.14 15.65
CA VAL A 35 -3.12 8.84 16.64
C VAL A 35 -4.36 8.01 16.95
N SER A 36 -4.75 8.00 18.22
CA SER A 36 -5.97 7.34 18.70
C SER A 36 -6.90 8.36 19.31
N ARG A 37 -8.16 7.97 19.52
CA ARG A 37 -9.11 8.80 20.25
C ARG A 37 -8.87 8.65 21.75
N ASP A 38 -8.78 9.77 22.44
CA ASP A 38 -8.75 9.82 23.91
C ASP A 38 -9.60 11.00 24.38
N HIS A 39 -10.58 10.74 25.24
CA HIS A 39 -11.52 11.77 25.75
C HIS A 39 -12.13 12.74 24.71
N GLY A 40 -12.35 12.27 23.48
CA GLY A 40 -12.93 13.07 22.39
C GLY A 40 -11.91 13.85 21.56
N GLU A 41 -10.63 13.83 21.94
CA GLU A 41 -9.52 14.44 21.21
C GLU A 41 -8.70 13.37 20.48
N LEU A 42 -7.95 13.81 19.45
CA LEU A 42 -6.90 12.97 18.88
C LEU A 42 -5.68 13.05 19.78
N TRP A 43 -5.17 11.91 20.20
CA TRP A 43 -4.06 11.79 21.11
C TRP A 43 -2.93 10.96 20.52
N CYS A 44 -1.69 11.39 20.79
CA CYS A 44 -0.51 10.61 20.45
C CYS A 44 0.12 10.04 21.72
N ALA A 45 0.01 8.73 21.91
CA ALA A 45 0.68 8.01 23.00
C ALA A 45 2.23 7.97 22.86
N GLY A 46 2.79 8.53 21.79
CA GLY A 46 4.24 8.68 21.62
C GLY A 46 4.77 10.00 22.14
N CYS A 47 4.00 11.07 21.93
CA CYS A 47 4.33 12.41 22.39
C CYS A 47 3.66 12.75 23.72
N GLU A 48 2.71 11.92 24.18
CA GLU A 48 1.89 12.17 25.37
C GLU A 48 1.23 13.56 25.31
N ASN A 49 0.68 13.89 24.15
CA ASN A 49 0.04 15.19 23.90
C ASN A 49 -1.12 15.06 22.90
N PRO A 50 -2.10 15.99 22.96
CA PRO A 50 -3.14 16.10 21.94
C PRO A 50 -2.55 16.46 20.57
N VAL A 51 -3.18 15.99 19.50
CA VAL A 51 -2.78 16.22 18.11
C VAL A 51 -3.87 16.97 17.38
N MET A 52 -3.68 18.28 17.23
CA MET A 52 -4.60 19.14 16.48
C MET A 52 -4.54 18.94 14.97
N PHE A 53 -3.35 18.63 14.44
CA PHE A 53 -3.10 18.51 13.01
C PHE A 53 -2.39 17.18 12.72
N PRO A 54 -3.15 16.06 12.67
CA PRO A 54 -2.58 14.79 12.27
C PRO A 54 -2.15 14.84 10.80
N ARG A 55 -1.18 14.00 10.45
CA ARG A 55 -0.73 13.83 9.06
C ARG A 55 -1.28 12.53 8.51
N ALA A 56 -2.00 12.58 7.40
CA ALA A 56 -2.39 11.37 6.70
C ALA A 56 -1.20 10.76 5.96
N ARG A 57 -1.02 9.44 6.12
CA ARG A 57 0.03 8.66 5.44
C ARG A 57 -0.55 7.40 4.83
N PHE A 58 -0.04 6.99 3.67
CA PHE A 58 -0.54 5.78 3.03
C PHE A 58 -0.27 4.51 3.84
N HIS A 59 -1.23 3.60 3.74
CA HIS A 59 -1.14 2.22 4.16
C HIS A 59 -1.86 1.36 3.10
N LEU A 60 -1.19 1.12 1.97
CA LEU A 60 -1.79 0.41 0.84
C LEU A 60 -1.53 -1.09 0.94
N GLU A 61 -2.59 -1.88 0.85
CA GLU A 61 -2.51 -3.33 0.68
C GLU A 61 -2.87 -3.71 -0.75
N LEU A 62 -1.87 -4.13 -1.52
CA LEU A 62 -2.02 -4.44 -2.93
C LEU A 62 -2.17 -5.94 -3.13
N ASP A 63 -3.28 -6.35 -3.73
CA ASP A 63 -3.40 -7.67 -4.31
C ASP A 63 -2.56 -7.71 -5.58
N VAL A 64 -1.55 -8.57 -5.60
CA VAL A 64 -0.61 -8.68 -6.71
C VAL A 64 -0.55 -10.10 -7.25
N LEU A 65 -0.34 -10.19 -8.57
CA LEU A 65 -0.17 -11.43 -9.29
C LEU A 65 1.15 -11.39 -10.06
N ASP A 66 1.92 -12.48 -9.99
CA ASP A 66 2.96 -12.79 -10.97
C ASP A 66 2.69 -14.12 -11.69
N SER A 67 3.67 -14.65 -12.44
CA SER A 67 3.51 -15.93 -13.14
C SER A 67 3.39 -17.14 -12.22
N THR A 68 3.63 -17.00 -10.92
CA THR A 68 3.74 -18.10 -9.96
C THR A 68 2.69 -18.10 -8.87
N ALA A 69 2.28 -16.92 -8.37
CA ALA A 69 1.38 -16.81 -7.24
C ALA A 69 0.62 -15.49 -7.20
N ASN A 70 -0.47 -15.50 -6.43
CA ASN A 70 -1.08 -14.30 -5.89
C ASN A 70 -0.49 -14.05 -4.49
N ALA A 71 -0.21 -12.79 -4.18
CA ALA A 71 0.26 -12.38 -2.87
C ALA A 71 -0.26 -10.99 -2.51
N VAL A 72 0.00 -10.58 -1.26
CA VAL A 72 -0.27 -9.22 -0.80
C VAL A 72 1.05 -8.50 -0.61
N ILE A 73 1.17 -7.31 -1.18
CA ILE A 73 2.28 -6.41 -0.90
C ILE A 73 1.74 -5.19 -0.15
N VAL A 74 2.35 -4.90 0.99
CA VAL A 74 2.02 -3.71 1.79
C VAL A 74 2.99 -2.60 1.46
N CYS A 75 2.46 -1.48 0.95
CA CYS A 75 3.22 -0.28 0.62
C CYS A 75 2.89 0.83 1.62
N PHE A 76 3.89 1.22 2.41
CA PHE A 76 3.82 2.37 3.30
C PHE A 76 4.09 3.68 2.57
N ASP A 77 3.82 4.80 3.25
CA ASP A 77 3.84 6.18 2.76
C ASP A 77 4.84 6.44 1.62
N ASP A 78 6.14 6.37 1.86
CA ASP A 78 7.16 6.68 0.86
C ASP A 78 7.01 5.86 -0.44
N THR A 79 6.78 4.56 -0.31
CA THR A 79 6.64 3.65 -1.46
C THR A 79 5.31 3.85 -2.19
N ALA A 80 4.23 4.13 -1.45
CA ALA A 80 2.92 4.43 -2.01
C ALA A 80 2.88 5.80 -2.71
N GLN A 81 3.61 6.80 -2.20
CA GLN A 81 3.76 8.09 -2.87
C GLN A 81 4.46 7.94 -4.21
N ILE A 82 5.47 7.06 -4.32
CA ILE A 82 6.11 6.74 -5.60
C ILE A 82 5.10 6.09 -6.57
N LEU A 83 4.29 5.14 -6.10
CA LEU A 83 3.29 4.47 -6.94
C LEU A 83 2.22 5.43 -7.48
N THR A 84 1.78 6.35 -6.63
CA THR A 84 0.61 7.20 -6.88
C THR A 84 0.97 8.59 -7.39
N SER A 85 2.24 8.99 -7.29
CA SER A 85 2.72 10.34 -7.58
C SER A 85 1.96 11.46 -6.83
N THR A 86 1.41 11.14 -5.66
CA THR A 86 0.67 12.07 -4.79
C THR A 86 0.88 11.68 -3.32
N THR A 87 0.29 12.42 -2.38
CA THR A 87 0.30 12.08 -0.94
C THR A 87 -1.11 11.74 -0.48
N ALA A 88 -1.23 10.94 0.58
CA ALA A 88 -2.53 10.65 1.19
C ALA A 88 -3.23 11.94 1.66
N GLN A 89 -2.47 12.89 2.21
CA GLN A 89 -2.99 14.20 2.61
C GLN A 89 -3.56 14.99 1.42
N SER A 90 -2.87 14.99 0.26
CA SER A 90 -3.35 15.67 -0.94
C SER A 90 -4.66 15.07 -1.46
N ILE A 91 -4.76 13.73 -1.48
CA ILE A 91 -5.98 13.04 -1.87
C ILE A 91 -7.14 13.45 -0.94
N LEU A 92 -6.91 13.38 0.36
CA LEU A 92 -7.89 13.79 1.37
C LEU A 92 -8.33 15.25 1.21
N ASN A 93 -7.40 16.17 0.95
CA ASN A 93 -7.71 17.58 0.76
C ASN A 93 -8.57 17.83 -0.50
N VAL A 94 -8.32 17.09 -1.59
CA VAL A 94 -9.00 17.27 -2.89
C VAL A 94 -10.35 16.56 -2.92
N GLU A 95 -10.41 15.31 -2.45
CA GLU A 95 -11.59 14.46 -2.59
C GLU A 95 -12.58 14.61 -1.43
N SER A 96 -12.15 15.10 -0.26
CA SER A 96 -13.01 15.20 0.94
C SER A 96 -13.54 16.60 1.20
N GLY A 97 -13.28 17.56 0.31
CA GLY A 97 -13.73 18.94 0.45
C GLY A 97 -13.56 19.49 1.86
N LEU A 98 -12.45 19.18 2.56
CA LEU A 98 -12.00 19.59 3.91
C LEU A 98 -13.04 19.81 5.03
N SER A 99 -14.31 19.49 4.84
CA SER A 99 -15.39 19.65 5.81
C SER A 99 -15.75 18.30 6.42
N HIS A 100 -15.48 17.20 5.72
CA HIS A 100 -15.84 15.86 6.17
C HIS A 100 -14.79 15.09 6.99
N ILE A 101 -13.51 15.41 6.87
CA ILE A 101 -12.49 14.85 7.78
C ILE A 101 -12.67 15.46 9.19
N TYR A 102 -13.20 16.68 9.26
CA TYR A 102 -13.71 17.26 10.50
C TYR A 102 -15.12 16.76 10.89
N THR A 103 -15.79 15.89 10.13
CA THR A 103 -17.09 15.30 10.52
C THR A 103 -17.10 13.77 10.47
N VAL A 104 -15.94 13.12 10.51
CA VAL A 104 -15.82 11.76 11.07
C VAL A 104 -16.21 11.74 12.57
N TYR A 105 -16.33 12.93 13.19
CA TYR A 105 -16.84 13.15 14.53
C TYR A 105 -18.37 13.00 14.59
N SER A 106 -18.88 11.80 14.33
CA SER A 106 -20.16 11.43 14.92
C SER A 106 -19.93 11.17 16.42
N GLU A 107 -20.67 11.87 17.27
CA GLU A 107 -20.73 11.59 18.72
C GLU A 107 -21.31 10.19 19.03
N SER A 108 -21.80 9.47 18.01
CA SER A 108 -22.60 8.25 18.20
C SER A 108 -21.90 6.93 17.86
N ILE A 109 -20.64 6.92 17.41
CA ILE A 109 -19.95 5.67 17.04
C ILE A 109 -18.66 5.51 17.86
N GLN A 110 -18.72 4.57 18.80
CA GLN A 110 -17.58 4.08 19.54
C GLN A 110 -16.60 3.39 18.57
N ASP A 111 -15.32 3.79 18.64
CA ASP A 111 -14.12 3.07 18.19
C ASP A 111 -13.97 2.58 16.74
N SER A 112 -14.94 2.73 15.84
CA SER A 112 -14.74 2.41 14.42
C SER A 112 -14.42 3.67 13.62
N PHE A 113 -13.27 3.68 12.94
CA PHE A 113 -12.93 4.70 11.94
C PHE A 113 -14.05 4.75 10.90
N THR A 114 -14.77 5.87 10.81
CA THR A 114 -15.79 6.02 9.76
C THR A 114 -15.06 6.03 8.41
N PRO A 115 -15.38 5.12 7.48
CA PRO A 115 -14.70 5.08 6.19
C PRO A 115 -14.86 6.41 5.47
N VAL A 116 -13.78 6.90 4.86
CA VAL A 116 -13.82 8.12 4.04
C VAL A 116 -14.57 7.78 2.76
N MET A 117 -15.81 8.24 2.67
CA MET A 117 -16.64 8.11 1.47
C MET A 117 -16.31 9.24 0.50
N ILE A 118 -15.84 8.89 -0.69
CA ILE A 118 -15.46 9.81 -1.76
C ILE A 118 -16.56 9.86 -2.79
N GLN A 119 -17.04 11.07 -3.13
CA GLN A 119 -18.01 11.25 -4.19
C GLN A 119 -17.29 11.51 -5.53
N ASN A 120 -17.49 10.62 -6.49
CA ASN A 120 -16.95 10.74 -7.83
C ASN A 120 -17.69 11.80 -8.65
N SER A 121 -17.05 12.28 -9.72
CA SER A 121 -17.64 13.26 -10.65
C SER A 121 -18.92 12.76 -11.34
N ASN A 122 -19.11 11.44 -11.43
CA ASN A 122 -20.33 10.81 -11.95
C ASN A 122 -21.44 10.63 -10.89
N GLY A 123 -21.26 11.16 -9.68
CA GLY A 123 -22.21 11.07 -8.57
C GLY A 123 -22.16 9.78 -7.77
N SER A 124 -21.37 8.78 -8.18
CA SER A 124 -21.18 7.54 -7.40
C SER A 124 -20.31 7.79 -6.17
N THR A 125 -20.52 7.02 -5.11
CA THR A 125 -19.67 7.04 -3.91
C THR A 125 -18.70 5.85 -3.93
N SER A 126 -17.44 6.09 -3.59
CA SER A 126 -16.37 5.09 -3.49
C SER A 126 -15.64 5.26 -2.17
N THR A 127 -15.15 4.17 -1.59
CA THR A 127 -14.23 4.24 -0.45
C THR A 127 -12.78 4.40 -0.90
N LEU A 128 -12.48 4.00 -2.15
CA LEU A 128 -11.17 4.13 -2.77
C LEU A 128 -11.10 5.38 -3.69
N PRO A 129 -10.12 6.27 -3.51
CA PRO A 129 -9.77 7.36 -4.41
C PRO A 129 -9.55 6.94 -5.86
N ASN A 130 -9.89 7.82 -6.81
CA ASN A 130 -9.70 7.55 -8.24
C ASN A 130 -8.21 7.34 -8.61
N CYS A 131 -7.32 8.07 -7.94
CA CYS A 131 -5.88 7.87 -8.14
C CYS A 131 -5.40 6.48 -7.68
N LEU A 132 -6.03 5.88 -6.66
CA LEU A 132 -5.70 4.52 -6.23
C LEU A 132 -6.33 3.47 -7.15
N HIS A 133 -7.51 3.72 -7.71
CA HIS A 133 -8.08 2.90 -8.78
C HIS A 133 -7.14 2.81 -10.00
N SER A 134 -6.42 3.89 -10.32
CA SER A 134 -5.48 3.91 -11.44
C SER A 134 -4.29 2.94 -11.28
N LEU A 135 -4.02 2.44 -10.07
CA LEU A 135 -2.99 1.42 -9.85
C LEU A 135 -3.43 0.05 -10.38
N VAL A 136 -4.74 -0.23 -10.38
CA VAL A 136 -5.28 -1.54 -10.77
C VAL A 136 -5.04 -1.79 -12.25
N GLY A 137 -4.49 -2.95 -12.57
CA GLY A 137 -4.09 -3.35 -13.91
C GLY A 137 -2.69 -2.91 -14.31
N THR A 138 -2.02 -2.05 -13.54
CA THR A 138 -0.64 -1.65 -13.82
C THR A 138 0.34 -2.78 -13.47
N THR A 139 1.46 -2.83 -14.20
CA THR A 139 2.58 -3.71 -13.88
C THR A 139 3.68 -2.90 -13.24
N ARG A 140 4.22 -3.36 -12.10
CA ARG A 140 5.28 -2.67 -11.36
C ARG A 140 6.38 -3.63 -10.97
N THR A 141 7.60 -3.12 -10.87
CA THR A 141 8.72 -3.87 -10.28
C THR A 141 8.92 -3.39 -8.85
N ILE A 142 8.69 -4.28 -7.88
CA ILE A 142 8.71 -3.97 -6.45
C ILE A 142 9.77 -4.82 -5.77
N GLN A 143 10.59 -4.20 -4.92
CA GLN A 143 11.50 -4.88 -4.02
C GLN A 143 10.76 -5.18 -2.71
N VAL A 144 10.73 -6.44 -2.30
CA VAL A 144 10.13 -6.87 -1.03
C VAL A 144 11.13 -7.62 -0.17
N ASP A 145 10.85 -7.71 1.13
CA ASP A 145 11.57 -8.59 2.05
C ASP A 145 10.96 -10.00 2.09
N THR A 146 11.78 -10.99 2.48
CA THR A 146 11.35 -12.39 2.63
C THR A 146 10.56 -12.64 3.91
N SER A 147 10.63 -11.73 4.88
CA SER A 147 9.81 -11.77 6.08
C SER A 147 8.36 -11.39 5.76
N THR A 148 7.42 -12.25 6.11
CA THR A 148 5.99 -11.90 6.02
C THR A 148 5.69 -10.74 6.96
N TYR A 149 5.04 -9.68 6.47
CA TYR A 149 4.61 -8.55 7.30
C TYR A 149 3.51 -8.97 8.27
N TYR A 150 2.49 -9.67 7.77
CA TYR A 150 1.55 -10.43 8.59
C TYR A 150 1.07 -11.69 7.85
N ARG A 151 0.43 -12.59 8.60
CA ARG A 151 -0.36 -13.70 8.06
C ARG A 151 -1.80 -13.50 8.47
N HIS A 152 -2.70 -13.45 7.49
CA HIS A 152 -4.14 -13.30 7.76
C HIS A 152 -4.91 -14.41 7.03
N GLY A 153 -5.42 -15.37 7.81
CA GLY A 153 -6.17 -16.51 7.27
C GLY A 153 -5.37 -17.30 6.22
N ALA A 154 -5.76 -17.16 4.96
CA ALA A 154 -5.27 -17.96 3.83
C ALA A 154 -4.11 -17.32 3.02
N PHE A 155 -3.61 -16.14 3.40
CA PHE A 155 -2.58 -15.44 2.63
C PHE A 155 -1.46 -14.85 3.50
N GLU A 156 -0.30 -14.70 2.86
CA GLU A 156 0.89 -14.05 3.41
C GLU A 156 1.07 -12.68 2.76
N SER A 157 1.44 -11.67 3.55
CA SER A 157 1.77 -10.33 3.05
C SER A 157 3.28 -10.06 3.13
N PHE A 158 3.80 -9.28 2.19
CA PHE A 158 5.21 -8.90 2.12
C PHE A 158 5.35 -7.37 2.23
N ASN A 159 6.42 -6.90 2.85
CA ASN A 159 6.64 -5.46 2.98
C ASN A 159 7.35 -4.92 1.73
N CYS A 160 6.77 -3.90 1.10
CA CYS A 160 7.42 -3.16 0.03
C CYS A 160 8.55 -2.30 0.60
N LYS A 161 9.79 -2.60 0.21
CA LYS A 161 10.96 -1.79 0.55
C LYS A 161 11.17 -0.67 -0.44
N ARG A 162 10.91 -0.94 -1.73
CA ARG A 162 11.17 0.00 -2.81
C ARG A 162 10.30 -0.31 -4.01
N VAL A 163 9.87 0.75 -4.68
CA VAL A 163 9.29 0.67 -6.02
C VAL A 163 10.35 1.10 -7.01
N LEU A 164 10.65 0.23 -7.96
CA LEU A 164 11.63 0.51 -9.00
C LEU A 164 10.93 1.22 -10.17
N PRO A 165 11.59 2.20 -10.81
CA PRO A 165 11.05 2.81 -12.02
C PRO A 165 10.84 1.73 -13.08
N ASP A 166 9.81 1.90 -13.90
CA ASP A 166 9.65 1.06 -15.07
C ASP A 166 10.86 1.28 -15.99
N GLU A 167 11.50 0.19 -16.41
CA GLU A 167 12.55 0.24 -17.42
C GLU A 167 11.91 0.77 -18.71
N THR A 168 11.97 2.08 -18.93
CA THR A 168 11.55 2.70 -20.17
C THR A 168 12.47 2.15 -21.25
N ASN A 169 11.97 1.23 -22.09
CA ASN A 169 12.67 0.81 -23.28
C ASN A 169 12.64 1.98 -24.29
N CYS A 170 13.48 2.99 -24.06
CA CYS A 170 13.78 3.99 -25.06
C CYS A 170 14.66 3.31 -26.12
N GLN A 171 14.04 2.67 -27.10
CA GLN A 171 14.74 2.27 -28.32
C GLN A 171 15.19 3.55 -29.03
N SER A 172 16.42 3.98 -28.79
CA SER A 172 17.06 4.96 -29.67
C SER A 172 17.32 4.28 -31.01
N VAL A 173 16.66 4.77 -32.05
CA VAL A 173 16.87 4.36 -33.44
C VAL A 173 18.29 4.74 -33.88
N GLY A 174 19.06 3.74 -34.31
CA GLY A 174 20.13 3.88 -35.30
C GLY A 174 21.57 4.03 -34.79
N SER A 175 22.35 2.95 -34.83
CA SER A 175 23.52 2.85 -35.75
C SER A 175 24.17 1.46 -35.67
N THR A 176 24.41 0.88 -36.84
CA THR A 176 24.97 -0.45 -37.12
C THR A 176 26.45 -0.58 -36.76
N THR A 177 26.83 -1.64 -36.03
CA THR A 177 27.79 -2.73 -36.41
C THR A 177 28.06 -3.62 -35.19
N PRO A 178 28.15 -4.97 -35.32
CA PRO A 178 28.09 -5.90 -34.18
C PRO A 178 29.46 -6.45 -33.73
N THR A 179 29.61 -6.74 -32.44
CA THR A 179 30.34 -7.91 -31.88
C THR A 179 30.13 -8.01 -30.35
N PRO A 180 30.40 -9.16 -29.69
CA PRO A 180 29.47 -9.73 -28.72
C PRO A 180 30.03 -9.84 -27.30
N MET A 181 29.13 -10.30 -26.42
CA MET A 181 29.34 -11.01 -25.14
C MET A 181 28.89 -10.28 -23.86
N THR A 182 27.90 -10.95 -23.26
CA THR A 182 27.67 -11.12 -21.82
C THR A 182 27.36 -9.88 -20.99
N ARG A 183 26.06 -9.55 -20.92
CA ARG A 183 25.48 -9.01 -19.69
C ARG A 183 24.46 -9.99 -19.12
N LYS A 184 24.84 -10.66 -18.03
CA LYS A 184 23.92 -11.33 -17.11
C LYS A 184 22.88 -10.29 -16.68
N GLY A 185 21.61 -10.49 -17.08
CA GLY A 185 20.50 -9.75 -16.52
C GLY A 185 20.47 -9.95 -15.01
N LYS A 186 20.45 -8.85 -14.25
CA LYS A 186 20.14 -8.91 -12.81
C LYS A 186 18.71 -9.45 -12.71
N GLY A 187 18.60 -10.70 -12.27
CA GLY A 187 17.38 -11.49 -12.35
C GLY A 187 16.24 -10.86 -11.57
N VAL A 188 15.15 -10.55 -12.27
CA VAL A 188 13.82 -10.46 -11.68
C VAL A 188 13.51 -11.83 -11.08
N MET A 189 13.22 -11.90 -9.79
CA MET A 189 12.81 -13.13 -9.12
C MET A 189 11.29 -13.16 -9.02
N THR A 190 10.73 -14.37 -9.07
CA THR A 190 9.30 -14.59 -8.82
C THR A 190 8.98 -14.33 -7.35
N ILE A 191 7.72 -14.01 -7.06
CA ILE A 191 7.20 -13.92 -5.69
C ILE A 191 7.54 -15.24 -4.96
N PRO A 192 7.97 -15.22 -3.69
CA PRO A 192 8.23 -16.42 -2.91
C PRO A 192 6.92 -17.19 -2.84
N THR A 193 6.97 -18.45 -3.25
CA THR A 193 5.79 -19.30 -3.24
C THR A 193 5.30 -19.43 -1.80
N PRO A 194 4.05 -19.06 -1.48
CA PRO A 194 3.49 -19.30 -0.16
C PRO A 194 3.52 -20.80 0.12
N VAL A 195 4.01 -21.19 1.29
CA VAL A 195 3.95 -22.59 1.72
C VAL A 195 2.48 -22.92 1.93
N LYS A 196 1.84 -23.60 0.96
CA LYS A 196 0.49 -24.15 1.12
C LYS A 196 0.50 -25.02 2.37
N LEU A 197 -0.21 -24.57 3.42
CA LEU A 197 -0.51 -25.45 4.54
C LEU A 197 -1.41 -26.56 4.00
N LYS A 198 -1.01 -27.82 4.18
CA LYS A 198 -1.90 -28.96 3.93
C LYS A 198 -3.17 -28.75 4.74
N GLU A 199 -4.31 -28.67 4.06
CA GLU A 199 -5.62 -28.77 4.71
C GLU A 199 -5.65 -30.07 5.51
N THR A 200 -5.62 -29.93 6.84
CA THR A 200 -5.84 -31.06 7.72
C THR A 200 -7.35 -31.21 7.80
N ILE A 201 -7.90 -32.08 6.95
CA ILE A 201 -9.31 -32.48 6.99
C ILE A 201 -9.59 -33.04 8.38
N ARG A 202 -10.20 -32.24 9.27
CA ARG A 202 -10.87 -32.77 10.45
C ARG A 202 -12.11 -33.49 9.97
N LYS A 203 -12.00 -34.82 9.83
CA LYS A 203 -13.18 -35.70 9.81
C LYS A 203 -13.80 -35.62 11.19
N TYR A 204 -14.97 -35.01 11.30
CA TYR A 204 -15.83 -35.19 12.47
C TYR A 204 -16.40 -36.62 12.39
N MET A 205 -16.08 -37.45 13.39
CA MET A 205 -16.87 -38.62 13.78
C MET A 205 -17.56 -38.27 15.10
#